data_AF-A0A953Y0J3-F1
#
_entry.id   AF-A0A953Y0J3-F1
#
_cell.length_a   1.000
_cell.length_b   1.000
_cell.length_c   1.000
_cell.angle_alpha   90.00
_cell.angle_beta   90.00
_cell.angle_gamma   90.00
#
_symmetry.space_group_name_H-M   'P 1'
#
loop_
_entity.id
_entity.type
_entity.pdbx_description
1 polymer ?
#
loop_
_entity_poly.entity_id
_entity_poly.type
_entity_poly.pdbx_seq_one_letter_code
_entity_poly.pdbx_strand_id
1 'polypeptide(L)' 'MKRMSLFALAAVTALVFAGSLSALGVGEMGPNFKFDKSWNFPGGETELDQFRGRVVMIESWATW' A
#
# COMPACT_ATOMS: atom_id res chain seq x y z
N MET A 1 -29.48 -5.84 -24.39
CA MET A 1 -28.23 -5.79 -23.58
C MET A 1 -27.91 -4.32 -23.31
N LYS A 2 -28.15 -3.82 -22.08
CA LYS A 2 -27.88 -2.42 -21.72
C LYS A 2 -26.38 -2.18 -21.76
N ARG A 3 -25.90 -1.36 -22.71
CA ARG A 3 -24.50 -0.90 -22.75
C ARG A 3 -24.28 -0.06 -21.50
N MET A 4 -23.53 -0.58 -20.53
CA MET A 4 -23.13 0.19 -19.37
C MET A 4 -22.24 1.33 -19.87
N SER A 5 -22.66 2.57 -19.62
CA SER A 5 -21.93 3.76 -20.05
C SER A 5 -20.50 3.71 -19.51
N LEU A 6 -19.51 4.03 -20.34
CA LEU A 6 -18.11 4.16 -19.95
C LEU A 6 -17.93 5.10 -18.76
N PHE A 7 -18.83 6.10 -18.62
CA PHE A 7 -18.88 7.02 -17.48
C PHE A 7 -19.33 6.34 -16.18
N ALA A 8 -20.23 5.35 -16.24
CA ALA A 8 -20.66 4.61 -15.07
C ALA A 8 -19.53 3.69 -14.57
N LEU A 9 -18.73 3.12 -15.49
CA LEU A 9 -17.56 2.33 -15.12
C LEU A 9 -16.48 3.22 -14.50
N ALA A 10 -16.17 4.37 -15.10
CA ALA A 10 -15.19 5.31 -14.55
C ALA A 10 -15.59 5.88 -13.18
N ALA A 11 -16.88 6.18 -12.97
CA ALA A 11 -17.39 6.65 -11.69
C ALA A 11 -17.30 5.57 -10.60
N VAL A 12 -17.63 4.31 -10.93
CA VAL A 12 -17.46 3.18 -10.00
C VAL A 12 -15.99 2.98 -9.65
N THR A 13 -15.06 3.10 -10.60
CA THR A 13 -13.62 3.02 -10.32
C THR A 13 -13.17 4.14 -9.39
N ALA A 14 -13.56 5.39 -9.63
CA ALA A 14 -13.18 6.52 -8.77
C ALA A 14 -13.75 6.40 -7.34
N LEU A 15 -14.97 5.90 -7.18
CA LEU A 15 -15.58 5.65 -5.87
C LEU A 15 -14.92 4.50 -5.09
N VAL A 16 -14.40 3.48 -5.77
CA VAL A 16 -13.65 2.37 -5.13
C VAL A 16 -12.28 2.84 -4.62
N PHE A 17 -11.65 3.82 -5.26
CA PHE A 17 -10.37 4.39 -4.83
C PHE A 17 -10.49 5.62 -3.92
N ALA A 18 -11.71 6.12 -3.66
CA ALA A 18 -11.95 7.25 -2.75
C ALA A 18 -12.02 6.83 -1.27
N GLY A 19 -11.55 5.64 -0.91
CA GLY A 19 -11.31 5.29 0.48
C GLY A 19 -10.32 6.27 1.10
N SER A 20 -10.69 6.88 2.22
CA SER A 20 -9.79 7.74 2.99
C SER A 20 -8.57 6.94 3.41
N LEU A 21 -7.42 7.25 2.81
CA LEU A 21 -6.11 6.83 3.34
C LEU A 21 -5.94 7.54 4.69
N SER A 22 -6.33 6.86 5.77
CA SER A 22 -5.98 7.32 7.12
C SER A 22 -4.46 7.29 7.23
N ALA A 23 -3.84 8.46 7.26
CA ALA A 23 -2.43 8.56 7.60
C ALA A 23 -2.23 8.04 9.03
N LEU A 24 -1.27 7.14 9.21
CA LEU A 24 -0.94 6.59 10.53
C LEU A 24 -0.40 7.70 11.42
N GLY A 25 -0.95 7.82 12.62
CA GLY A 25 -0.43 8.72 13.65
C GLY A 25 0.89 8.25 14.24
N VAL A 26 1.65 9.18 14.81
CA VAL A 26 2.86 8.83 15.59
C VAL A 26 2.44 8.00 16.81
N GLY A 27 3.06 6.83 16.97
CA GLY A 27 2.75 5.88 18.05
C GLY A 27 1.64 4.89 17.72
N GLU A 28 0.96 5.03 16.57
CA GLU A 28 0.05 4.00 16.08
C GLU A 28 0.82 2.80 15.54
N MET A 29 0.20 1.62 15.63
CA MET A 29 0.77 0.40 15.07
C MET A 29 0.74 0.49 13.54
N GLY A 30 1.92 0.36 12.91
CA GLY A 30 2.02 0.27 11.46
C GLY A 30 1.31 -0.98 10.92
N PRO A 31 0.67 -0.91 9.74
CA PRO A 31 0.02 -2.06 9.12
C PRO A 31 1.08 -3.07 8.69
N ASN A 32 0.79 -4.36 8.88
CA ASN A 32 1.61 -5.38 8.23
C ASN A 32 1.29 -5.40 6.74
N PHE A 33 2.32 -5.43 5.90
CA PHE A 33 2.20 -5.57 4.46
C PHE A 33 3.26 -6.53 3.92
N LYS A 34 2.90 -7.24 2.85
CA LYS A 34 3.81 -8.06 2.08
C LYS A 34 4.52 -7.20 1.04
N PHE A 35 5.76 -7.54 0.74
CA PHE A 35 6.51 -6.93 -0.35
C PHE A 35 7.35 -7.99 -1.07
N ASP A 36 7.42 -7.87 -2.38
CA ASP A 36 8.09 -8.86 -3.22
C ASP A 36 9.60 -8.59 -3.38
N LYS A 37 10.02 -7.35 -3.12
CA LYS A 37 11.40 -6.90 -3.29
C LYS A 37 11.78 -5.91 -2.20
N SER A 38 12.95 -6.10 -1.61
CA SER A 38 13.64 -5.10 -0.81
C SER A 38 14.91 -4.67 -1.55
N TRP A 39 15.20 -3.38 -1.57
CA TRP A 39 16.49 -2.86 -2.01
C TRP A 39 17.34 -2.60 -0.76
N ASN A 40 18.64 -2.90 -0.82
CA ASN A 40 19.60 -2.68 0.28
C ASN A 40 19.34 -3.44 1.59
N PHE A 41 18.71 -4.62 1.55
CA PHE A 41 18.66 -5.53 2.69
C PHE A 41 19.14 -6.93 2.29
N PRO A 42 20.05 -7.57 3.06
CA PRO A 42 20.60 -8.89 2.70
C PRO A 42 19.66 -10.06 3.00
N GLY A 43 18.50 -9.82 3.62
CA GLY A 43 17.64 -10.85 4.19
C GLY A 43 16.33 -11.08 3.43
N GLY A 44 15.91 -12.35 3.38
CA GLY A 44 14.73 -12.86 2.69
C GLY A 44 13.40 -12.62 3.40
N GLU A 45 13.32 -11.58 4.23
CA GLU A 45 12.07 -11.11 4.78
C GLU A 45 11.14 -10.62 3.66
N THR A 46 9.85 -10.90 3.81
CA THR A 46 8.81 -10.57 2.81
C THR A 46 7.62 -9.85 3.44
N GLU A 47 7.65 -9.62 4.76
CA GLU A 47 6.60 -8.97 5.53
C GLU A 47 7.19 -8.00 6.58
N LEU A 48 6.47 -6.92 6.91
CA LEU A 48 6.96 -5.89 7.83
C LEU A 48 7.13 -6.42 9.27
N ASP A 49 6.26 -7.32 9.72
CA ASP A 49 6.29 -7.85 11.09
C ASP A 49 7.55 -8.67 11.42
N GLN A 50 8.23 -9.20 10.40
CA GLN A 50 9.50 -9.90 10.52
C GLN A 50 10.64 -8.97 10.98
N PHE A 51 10.46 -7.65 10.91
CA PHE A 51 11.42 -6.66 11.38
C PHE A 51 11.14 -6.13 12.80
N ARG A 52 10.19 -6.70 13.54
CA ARG A 52 9.92 -6.29 14.92
C ARG A 52 11.18 -6.31 15.79
N GLY A 53 11.29 -5.34 16.69
CA GLY A 53 12.48 -5.14 17.53
C GLY A 53 13.62 -4.38 16.85
N ARG A 54 13.43 -3.92 15.61
CA ARG A 54 14.38 -3.06 14.88
C ARG A 54 13.74 -1.73 14.53
N VAL A 55 14.58 -0.70 14.33
CA VAL A 55 14.16 0.54 13.68
C VAL A 55 14.22 0.33 12.17
N VAL A 56 13.10 0.59 11.49
CA VAL A 56 12.94 0.36 10.05
C VAL A 56 12.47 1.66 9.40
N MET A 57 13.09 2.02 8.27
CA MET A 57 12.64 3.11 7.41
C MET A 57 11.90 2.52 6.21
N ILE A 58 10.66 2.95 5.99
CA ILE A 58 9.86 2.57 4.82
C ILE A 58 9.99 3.68 3.79
N GLU A 59 10.56 3.35 2.64
CA GLU A 59 10.69 4.26 1.49
C GLU A 59 9.72 3.81 0.39
N SER A 60 8.78 4.67 0.02
CA SER A 60 7.90 4.46 -1.14
C SER A 60 8.37 5.37 -2.27
N TRP A 61 8.74 4.78 -3.41
CA TRP A 61 9.27 5.52 -4.55
C TRP A 61 8.82 4.89 -5.87
N ALA A 62 8.90 5.70 -6.94
CA ALA A 62 8.61 5.31 -8.30
C ALA A 62 9.53 6.09 -9.26
N THR A 63 9.88 5.51 -10.40
CA THR A 63 10.70 6.18 -11.43
C THR A 63 9.90 7.13 -12.32
N TRP A 64 8.58 7.21 -12.14
CA TRP A 64 7.64 7.89 -13.03
C TRP A 64 7.01 9.10 -12.36
#